data_AF-A0A2N9J945-F1
#
_entry.id   AF-A0A2N9J945-F1
#
_cell.length_a   1.000
_cell.length_b   1.000
_cell.length_c   1.000
_cell.angle_alpha   90.00
_cell.angle_beta   90.00
_cell.angle_gamma   90.00
#
_symmetry.space_group_name_H-M   'P 1'
#
loop_
_entity.id
_entity.type
_entity.pdbx_description
1 polymer ?
#
loop_
_entity_poly.entity_id
_entity_poly.type
_entity_poly.pdbx_seq_one_letter_code
_entity_poly.pdbx_strand_id
1 'polypeptide(L)'
;MLLTKPLQVGVLLRAMGYPPKTIIYLAGSETFGGQRVLIPLRAMFANLVDRTSLCSKKELSDLIGPEIPLPLDLFQMPPAKSEEQLKEEWKKAGPRPRPLPPPPDRPIYRHEKEGWYGWITETDTEPEPSPMDLRMQAHRLLWDALDYMVSMEADAFFPGFNNDGSGLPDFSSLVMGQRLYETASSRTYRPDRKVLAELFNITRDNMYHPKHNWTLLVQEHLNKSLGEEGLIRQSLLSKPALFISHPLPECSCRISSGDVPTHVKGNDGRDLFGGEDECPKWMQHGEKTVLLESAGEGSKLDETESPEYEDDLDKQSESYESGGKTNVTLVWDQDEEMDPND
;
A
#
# COMPACT_ATOMS: atom_id res chain seq x y z
N MET A 1 -20.50 -2.65 0.60
CA MET A 1 -20.08 -3.51 -0.52
C MET A 1 -18.72 -3.02 -0.98
N LEU A 2 -17.63 -3.69 -0.58
CA LEU A 2 -16.25 -3.32 -0.92
C LEU A 2 -16.02 -3.63 -2.42
N LEU A 3 -15.79 -2.59 -3.23
CA LEU A 3 -15.91 -2.66 -4.70
C LEU A 3 -14.61 -2.88 -5.47
N THR A 4 -13.54 -3.26 -4.80
CA THR A 4 -12.27 -3.60 -5.47
C THR A 4 -11.62 -4.80 -4.83
N LYS A 5 -12.29 -5.96 -4.96
CA LYS A 5 -11.65 -7.24 -4.68
C LYS A 5 -10.62 -7.55 -5.78
N PRO A 6 -9.49 -8.22 -5.48
CA PRO A 6 -8.49 -8.62 -6.47
C PRO A 6 -9.08 -9.33 -7.70
N LEU A 7 -10.09 -10.18 -7.51
CA LEU A 7 -10.84 -10.81 -8.60
C LEU A 7 -11.46 -9.81 -9.59
N GLN A 8 -12.14 -8.78 -9.08
CA GLN A 8 -12.80 -7.78 -9.93
C GLN A 8 -11.78 -7.01 -10.75
N VAL A 9 -10.67 -6.59 -10.14
CA VAL A 9 -9.56 -5.92 -10.83
C VAL A 9 -9.04 -6.79 -11.97
N GLY A 10 -8.80 -8.08 -11.72
CA GLY A 10 -8.31 -8.98 -12.77
C GLY A 10 -9.27 -9.16 -13.95
N VAL A 11 -10.60 -9.11 -13.71
CA VAL A 11 -11.60 -9.13 -14.79
C VAL A 11 -11.55 -7.83 -15.61
N LEU A 12 -11.40 -6.68 -14.96
CA LEU A 12 -11.27 -5.38 -15.64
C LEU A 12 -10.00 -5.32 -16.49
N LEU A 13 -8.87 -5.81 -15.96
CA LEU A 13 -7.61 -5.84 -16.72
C LEU A 13 -7.72 -6.76 -17.94
N ARG A 14 -8.35 -7.92 -17.83
CA ARG A 14 -8.63 -8.78 -19.01
C ARG A 14 -9.55 -8.09 -20.01
N ALA A 15 -10.57 -7.36 -19.55
CA ALA A 15 -11.45 -6.58 -20.40
C ALA A 15 -10.70 -5.48 -21.15
N MET A 16 -9.70 -4.85 -20.53
CA MET A 16 -8.79 -3.88 -21.16
C MET A 16 -7.78 -4.52 -22.15
N GLY A 17 -7.74 -5.85 -22.25
CA GLY A 17 -6.87 -6.56 -23.18
C GLY A 17 -5.46 -6.87 -22.65
N TYR A 18 -5.21 -6.71 -21.34
CA TYR A 18 -3.94 -7.14 -20.76
C TYR A 18 -3.77 -8.66 -20.87
N PRO A 19 -2.65 -9.16 -21.43
CA PRO A 19 -2.43 -10.59 -21.59
C PRO A 19 -2.19 -11.29 -20.25
N PRO A 20 -2.44 -12.60 -20.12
CA PRO A 20 -2.25 -13.35 -18.86
C PRO A 20 -0.78 -13.43 -18.39
N LYS A 21 0.16 -13.11 -19.29
CA LYS A 21 1.60 -12.99 -19.02
C LYS A 21 2.02 -11.62 -18.46
N THR A 22 1.07 -10.68 -18.31
CA THR A 22 1.33 -9.37 -17.69
C THR A 22 1.84 -9.56 -16.28
N ILE A 23 2.90 -8.85 -15.91
CA ILE A 23 3.42 -8.83 -14.55
C ILE A 23 2.53 -7.88 -13.74
N ILE A 24 1.94 -8.39 -12.67
CA ILE A 24 1.10 -7.59 -11.78
C ILE A 24 1.79 -7.54 -10.42
N TYR A 25 2.16 -6.34 -10.00
CA TYR A 25 2.57 -6.09 -8.63
C TYR A 25 1.35 -5.80 -7.76
N LEU A 26 1.22 -6.46 -6.62
CA LEU A 26 0.12 -6.25 -5.69
C LEU A 26 0.63 -5.58 -4.39
N ALA A 27 0.42 -4.27 -4.32
CA ALA A 27 0.63 -3.50 -3.09
C ALA A 27 -0.38 -3.90 -2.00
N GLY A 28 0.10 -4.05 -0.77
CA GLY A 28 -0.75 -4.32 0.39
C GLY A 28 -1.49 -5.67 0.34
N SER A 29 -0.86 -6.73 -0.19
CA SER A 29 -1.47 -8.06 -0.36
C SER A 29 -2.10 -8.64 0.92
N GLU A 30 -1.52 -8.35 2.08
CA GLU A 30 -2.01 -8.76 3.41
C GLU A 30 -3.37 -8.14 3.75
N THR A 31 -3.64 -6.91 3.32
CA THR A 31 -4.87 -6.17 3.66
C THR A 31 -6.12 -6.79 3.05
N PHE A 32 -5.98 -7.58 1.97
CA PHE A 32 -7.09 -8.21 1.27
C PHE A 32 -7.46 -9.59 1.83
N GLY A 33 -6.91 -10.00 2.97
CA GLY A 33 -7.13 -11.34 3.55
C GLY A 33 -6.10 -12.38 3.11
N GLY A 34 -4.91 -11.92 2.70
CA GLY A 34 -3.76 -12.75 2.37
C GLY A 34 -3.91 -13.56 1.09
N GLN A 35 -3.06 -14.59 0.94
CA GLN A 35 -2.89 -15.36 -0.30
C GLN A 35 -4.17 -16.02 -0.82
N ARG A 36 -5.12 -16.39 0.07
CA ARG A 36 -6.37 -17.06 -0.31
C ARG A 36 -7.25 -16.19 -1.22
N VAL A 37 -7.30 -14.89 -0.99
CA VAL A 37 -8.13 -13.96 -1.79
C VAL A 37 -7.51 -13.66 -3.15
N LEU A 38 -6.22 -13.96 -3.32
CA LEU A 38 -5.46 -13.73 -4.55
C LEU A 38 -5.52 -14.89 -5.55
N ILE A 39 -6.01 -16.06 -5.13
CA ILE A 39 -6.12 -17.26 -5.98
C ILE A 39 -6.80 -16.96 -7.33
N PRO A 40 -7.97 -16.27 -7.37
CA PRO A 40 -8.62 -16.00 -8.66
C PRO A 40 -7.81 -15.04 -9.54
N LEU A 41 -7.12 -14.08 -8.94
CA LEU A 41 -6.25 -13.15 -9.67
C LEU A 41 -5.05 -13.89 -10.27
N ARG A 42 -4.43 -14.78 -9.51
CA ARG A 42 -3.31 -15.63 -9.95
C ARG A 42 -3.71 -16.62 -11.04
N ALA A 43 -4.96 -17.09 -11.04
CA ALA A 43 -5.50 -17.91 -12.11
C ALA A 43 -5.69 -17.13 -13.43
N MET A 44 -5.89 -15.81 -13.37
CA MET A 44 -6.00 -14.95 -14.55
C MET A 44 -4.64 -14.45 -15.04
N PHE A 45 -3.71 -14.17 -14.11
CA PHE A 45 -2.38 -13.66 -14.38
C PHE A 45 -1.35 -14.47 -13.58
N ALA A 46 -0.53 -15.25 -14.28
CA ALA A 46 0.41 -16.16 -13.63
C ALA A 46 1.56 -15.41 -12.94
N ASN A 47 1.94 -14.25 -13.49
CA ASN A 47 3.06 -13.43 -13.03
C ASN A 47 2.59 -12.40 -11.98
N LEU A 48 2.00 -12.89 -10.88
CA LEU A 48 1.64 -12.05 -9.74
C LEU A 48 2.85 -11.95 -8.79
N VAL A 49 3.29 -10.73 -8.53
CA VAL A 49 4.43 -10.39 -7.67
C VAL A 49 3.94 -9.53 -6.51
N ASP A 50 4.59 -9.67 -5.37
CA ASP A 50 4.40 -8.85 -4.18
C ASP A 50 5.77 -8.49 -3.59
N ARG A 51 5.78 -7.65 -2.55
CA ARG A 51 7.00 -7.28 -1.83
C ARG A 51 7.86 -8.46 -1.35
N THR A 52 7.23 -9.59 -1.01
CA THR A 52 7.95 -10.79 -0.52
C THR A 52 8.68 -11.55 -1.62
N SER A 53 8.22 -11.39 -2.87
CA SER A 53 8.81 -12.01 -4.05
C SER A 53 9.68 -11.06 -4.86
N LEU A 54 9.53 -9.75 -4.66
CA LEU A 54 10.34 -8.72 -5.33
C LEU A 54 11.75 -8.63 -4.75
N CYS A 55 11.89 -8.61 -3.41
CA CYS A 55 13.18 -8.49 -2.74
C CYS A 55 13.72 -9.86 -2.33
N SER A 56 15.03 -10.05 -2.46
CA SER A 56 15.70 -11.18 -1.84
C SER A 56 15.65 -11.07 -0.31
N LYS A 57 15.76 -12.20 0.40
CA LYS A 57 15.81 -12.20 1.88
C LYS A 57 16.90 -11.26 2.41
N LYS A 58 18.02 -11.16 1.70
CA LYS A 58 19.14 -10.29 2.07
C LYS A 58 18.78 -8.81 1.91
N GLU A 59 18.24 -8.40 0.76
CA GLU A 59 17.84 -7.00 0.53
C GLU A 59 16.76 -6.56 1.53
N LEU A 60 15.83 -7.45 1.88
CA LEU A 60 14.82 -7.16 2.89
C LEU A 60 15.43 -6.97 4.29
N SER A 61 16.40 -7.82 4.66
CA SER A 61 17.14 -7.66 5.91
C SER A 61 17.98 -6.38 5.93
N ASP A 62 18.61 -6.03 4.80
CA ASP A 62 19.39 -4.80 4.67
C ASP A 62 18.49 -3.55 4.78
N LEU A 63 17.26 -3.61 4.26
CA LEU A 63 16.26 -2.53 4.37
C LEU A 63 15.77 -2.33 5.80
N ILE A 64 15.48 -3.41 6.53
CA ILE A 64 15.06 -3.35 7.94
C ILE A 64 16.22 -2.89 8.81
N GLY A 65 17.43 -3.32 8.47
CA GLY A 65 18.64 -3.04 9.23
C GLY A 65 18.78 -3.92 10.48
N PRO A 66 19.83 -3.68 11.29
CA PRO A 66 20.09 -4.47 12.48
C PRO A 66 19.07 -4.17 13.59
N GLU A 67 18.37 -5.19 14.05
CA GLU A 67 17.44 -5.09 15.17
C GLU A 67 18.08 -5.45 16.50
N ILE A 68 17.79 -4.66 17.53
CA ILE A 68 18.17 -4.97 18.90
C ILE A 68 17.31 -6.15 19.37
N PRO A 69 17.88 -7.22 19.95
CA PRO A 69 17.08 -8.30 20.52
C PRO A 69 16.18 -7.73 21.63
N LEU A 70 14.88 -7.96 21.53
CA LEU A 70 13.95 -7.61 22.61
C LEU A 70 14.17 -8.57 23.78
N PRO A 71 13.95 -8.11 25.03
CA PRO A 71 13.94 -8.99 26.18
C PRO A 71 13.03 -10.19 25.91
N LEU A 72 13.50 -11.40 26.20
CA LEU A 72 12.66 -12.58 26.15
C LEU A 72 11.47 -12.35 27.06
N ASP A 73 10.28 -12.28 26.48
CA ASP A 73 9.04 -12.22 27.24
C ASP A 73 8.83 -13.60 27.88
N LEU A 74 9.40 -13.75 29.07
CA LEU A 74 9.21 -14.90 29.94
C LEU A 74 7.82 -14.77 30.54
N PHE A 75 6.84 -15.37 29.88
CA PHE A 75 5.50 -15.50 30.44
C PHE A 75 5.60 -16.12 31.84
N GLN A 76 5.38 -15.29 32.87
CA GLN A 76 5.22 -15.77 34.23
C GLN A 76 3.77 -16.13 34.40
N MET A 77 3.50 -17.43 34.63
CA MET A 77 2.17 -17.84 35.05
C MET A 77 1.79 -17.00 36.27
N PRO A 78 0.59 -16.37 36.28
CA PRO A 78 0.14 -15.68 37.46
C PRO A 78 0.22 -16.66 38.64
N PRO A 79 0.74 -16.23 39.80
CA PRO A 79 0.86 -17.11 40.95
C PRO A 79 -0.51 -17.70 41.27
N ALA A 80 -0.54 -18.99 41.57
CA ALA A 80 -1.77 -19.66 41.95
C ALA A 80 -2.42 -18.90 43.13
N LYS A 81 -3.67 -18.45 42.95
CA LYS A 81 -4.40 -17.73 43.99
C LYS A 81 -4.58 -18.63 45.21
N SER A 82 -4.47 -18.07 46.41
CA SER A 82 -4.74 -18.83 47.63
C SER A 82 -6.24 -19.17 47.72
N GLU A 83 -6.57 -20.23 48.46
CA GLU A 83 -7.96 -20.66 48.65
C GLU A 83 -8.84 -19.55 49.27
N GLU A 84 -8.23 -18.65 50.05
CA GLU A 84 -8.89 -17.49 50.66
C GLU A 84 -9.23 -16.41 49.65
N GLN A 85 -8.30 -16.08 48.75
CA GLN A 85 -8.51 -15.11 47.66
C GLN A 85 -9.60 -15.58 46.70
N LEU A 86 -9.62 -16.88 46.37
CA LEU A 86 -10.66 -17.48 45.55
C LEU A 86 -12.05 -17.36 46.22
N LYS A 87 -12.12 -17.55 47.55
CA LYS A 87 -13.36 -17.40 48.32
C LYS A 87 -13.86 -15.96 48.38
N GLU A 88 -12.97 -14.97 48.43
CA GLU A 88 -13.33 -13.55 48.41
C GLU A 88 -13.86 -13.10 47.05
N GLU A 89 -13.17 -13.48 45.96
CA GLU A 89 -13.64 -13.23 44.59
C GLU A 89 -14.99 -13.90 44.32
N TRP A 90 -15.16 -15.14 44.82
CA TRP A 90 -16.42 -15.87 44.74
C TRP A 90 -17.58 -15.15 45.43
N LYS A 91 -17.35 -14.55 46.60
CA LYS A 91 -18.38 -13.80 47.34
C LYS A 91 -18.73 -12.47 46.67
N LYS A 92 -17.78 -11.87 45.93
CA LYS A 92 -17.96 -10.62 45.19
C LYS A 92 -18.66 -10.83 43.84
N ALA A 93 -18.54 -12.02 43.26
CA ALA A 93 -19.21 -12.36 42.01
C ALA A 93 -20.74 -12.43 42.18
N GLY A 94 -21.47 -11.67 41.36
CA GLY A 94 -22.94 -11.62 41.39
C GLY A 94 -23.61 -12.99 41.10
N PRO A 95 -24.95 -13.08 41.27
CA PRO A 95 -25.68 -14.34 41.15
C PRO A 95 -25.58 -14.90 39.71
N ARG A 96 -24.82 -15.99 39.54
CA ARG A 96 -24.77 -16.76 38.30
C ARG A 96 -25.87 -17.83 38.31
N PRO A 97 -26.60 -18.04 37.19
CA PRO A 97 -27.51 -19.16 37.07
C PRO A 97 -26.73 -20.48 37.16
N ARG A 98 -27.20 -21.42 38.00
CA ARG A 98 -26.60 -22.74 38.23
C ARG A 98 -27.60 -23.85 37.86
N PRO A 99 -27.14 -25.06 37.45
CA PRO A 99 -26.30 -25.89 38.32
C PRO A 99 -25.19 -26.67 37.61
N LEU A 100 -23.93 -26.22 37.71
CA LEU A 100 -22.72 -27.04 37.87
C LEU A 100 -21.64 -26.22 38.59
N PRO A 101 -20.75 -26.82 39.41
CA PRO A 101 -19.50 -26.16 39.79
C PRO A 101 -18.67 -25.91 38.52
N PRO A 102 -17.99 -24.76 38.40
CA PRO A 102 -17.17 -24.50 37.23
C PRO A 102 -16.10 -25.59 37.11
N PRO A 103 -15.79 -26.08 35.89
CA PRO A 103 -14.57 -26.84 35.68
C PRO A 103 -13.37 -26.02 36.19
N PRO A 104 -12.29 -26.67 36.67
CA PRO A 104 -11.07 -25.96 37.04
C PRO A 104 -10.67 -25.02 35.91
N ASP A 105 -10.24 -23.80 36.25
CA ASP A 105 -9.78 -22.83 35.26
C ASP A 105 -8.73 -23.52 34.39
N ARG A 106 -9.01 -23.59 33.09
CA ARG A 106 -8.01 -24.08 32.14
C ARG A 106 -6.78 -23.17 32.25
N PRO A 107 -5.57 -23.71 32.04
CA PRO A 107 -4.40 -22.86 31.87
C PRO A 107 -4.73 -21.81 30.81
N ILE A 108 -4.65 -20.52 31.17
CA ILE A 108 -4.74 -19.45 30.18
C ILE A 108 -3.48 -19.57 29.33
N TYR A 109 -3.64 -19.86 28.05
CA TYR A 109 -2.50 -19.98 27.15
C TYR A 109 -1.94 -18.60 26.87
N ARG A 110 -0.63 -18.54 26.60
CA ARG A 110 0.08 -17.28 26.32
C ARG A 110 -0.60 -16.44 25.23
N HIS A 111 -1.03 -17.07 24.14
CA HIS A 111 -1.73 -16.41 23.03
C HIS A 111 -3.12 -15.84 23.41
N GLU A 112 -3.71 -16.24 24.54
CA GLU A 112 -4.99 -15.71 25.03
C GLU A 112 -4.81 -14.42 25.84
N LYS A 113 -3.60 -14.19 26.38
CA LYS A 113 -3.21 -12.92 26.99
C LYS A 113 -2.52 -11.97 26.02
N GLU A 114 -1.97 -12.49 24.92
CA GLU A 114 -1.37 -11.68 23.87
C GLU A 114 -2.46 -11.08 22.96
N GLY A 115 -2.29 -9.82 22.59
CA GLY A 115 -3.19 -9.12 21.68
C GLY A 115 -4.52 -8.71 22.31
N TRP A 116 -5.54 -8.54 21.46
CA TRP A 116 -6.77 -7.84 21.79
C TRP A 116 -7.61 -8.53 22.89
N TYR A 117 -7.54 -9.86 23.01
CA TYR A 117 -8.33 -10.61 23.99
C TYR A 117 -7.80 -10.53 25.43
N GLY A 118 -6.49 -10.34 25.60
CA GLY A 118 -5.87 -10.32 26.94
C GLY A 118 -6.30 -9.11 27.76
N TRP A 119 -6.24 -7.92 27.17
CA TRP A 119 -6.46 -6.69 27.92
C TRP A 119 -7.93 -6.41 28.22
N ILE A 120 -8.88 -6.80 27.36
CA ILE A 120 -10.32 -6.60 27.60
C ILE A 120 -10.78 -7.29 28.90
N THR A 121 -10.02 -8.31 29.34
CA THR A 121 -10.29 -9.03 30.58
C THR A 121 -9.59 -8.43 31.81
N GLU A 122 -8.56 -7.60 31.61
CA GLU A 122 -7.69 -7.09 32.69
C GLU A 122 -7.88 -5.60 32.95
N THR A 123 -8.12 -4.77 31.93
CA THR A 123 -8.26 -3.32 32.04
C THR A 123 -9.40 -2.77 31.17
N ASP A 124 -10.11 -1.77 31.68
CA ASP A 124 -11.16 -1.05 30.92
C ASP A 124 -10.55 -0.15 29.81
N THR A 125 -9.23 0.02 29.81
CA THR A 125 -8.47 0.85 28.87
C THR A 125 -7.53 0.02 28.03
N GLU A 126 -7.42 0.35 26.75
CA GLU A 126 -6.47 -0.26 25.81
C GLU A 126 -5.03 -0.05 26.31
N PRO A 127 -4.19 -1.10 26.36
CA PRO A 127 -2.82 -1.00 26.85
C PRO A 127 -1.93 -0.28 25.84
N GLU A 128 -0.86 0.34 26.33
CA GLU A 128 0.19 0.89 25.47
C GLU A 128 0.84 -0.23 24.62
N PRO A 129 1.17 0.05 23.34
CA PRO A 129 1.74 -0.96 22.45
C PRO A 129 3.08 -1.47 22.97
N SER A 130 3.30 -2.78 22.87
CA SER A 130 4.57 -3.37 23.30
C SER A 130 5.73 -2.93 22.38
N PRO A 131 6.99 -3.03 22.82
CA PRO A 131 8.14 -2.78 21.95
C PRO A 131 8.14 -3.65 20.68
N MET A 132 7.56 -4.85 20.74
CA MET A 132 7.39 -5.73 19.59
C MET A 132 6.31 -5.20 18.64
N ASP A 133 5.21 -4.67 19.17
CA ASP A 133 4.15 -4.07 18.36
C ASP A 133 4.67 -2.84 17.61
N LEU A 134 5.41 -1.95 18.29
CA LEU A 134 6.03 -0.78 17.69
C LEU A 134 7.03 -1.17 16.59
N ARG A 135 7.82 -2.23 16.81
CA ARG A 135 8.73 -2.76 15.81
C ARG A 135 8.01 -3.31 14.59
N MET A 136 6.99 -4.13 14.79
CA MET A 136 6.17 -4.66 13.71
C MET A 136 5.46 -3.54 12.94
N GLN A 137 5.03 -2.48 13.63
CA GLN A 137 4.50 -1.28 13.00
C GLN A 137 5.54 -0.58 12.14
N ALA A 138 6.78 -0.42 12.62
CA ALA A 138 7.87 0.15 11.83
C ALA A 138 8.17 -0.66 10.57
N HIS A 139 8.20 -2.00 10.66
CA HIS A 139 8.40 -2.87 9.49
C HIS A 139 7.27 -2.73 8.47
N ARG A 140 6.02 -2.64 8.94
CA ARG A 140 4.86 -2.40 8.06
C ARG A 140 4.99 -1.08 7.30
N LEU A 141 5.42 0.00 7.97
CA LEU A 141 5.65 1.29 7.31
C LEU A 141 6.75 1.22 6.24
N LEU A 142 7.82 0.47 6.48
CA LEU A 142 8.85 0.23 5.47
C LEU A 142 8.30 -0.54 4.26
N TRP A 143 7.45 -1.53 4.51
CA TRP A 143 6.78 -2.27 3.43
C TRP A 143 5.79 -1.42 2.64
N ASP A 144 5.05 -0.54 3.32
CA ASP A 144 4.16 0.41 2.66
C ASP A 144 4.95 1.43 1.82
N ALA A 145 6.15 1.82 2.27
CA ALA A 145 7.06 2.66 1.48
C ALA A 145 7.58 1.94 0.22
N LEU A 146 7.94 0.64 0.32
CA LEU A 146 8.30 -0.16 -0.86
C LEU A 146 7.12 -0.26 -1.84
N ASP A 147 5.92 -0.59 -1.33
CA ASP A 147 4.71 -0.67 -2.13
C ASP A 147 4.42 0.66 -2.84
N TYR A 148 4.65 1.78 -2.17
CA TYR A 148 4.51 3.12 -2.73
C TYR A 148 5.48 3.35 -3.88
N MET A 149 6.78 3.08 -3.68
CA MET A 149 7.81 3.27 -4.71
C MET A 149 7.53 2.44 -5.96
N VAL A 150 7.19 1.15 -5.80
CA VAL A 150 6.86 0.28 -6.94
C VAL A 150 5.61 0.77 -7.65
N SER A 151 4.60 1.25 -6.92
CA SER A 151 3.37 1.79 -7.50
C SER A 151 3.60 3.10 -8.27
N MET A 152 4.60 3.90 -7.85
CA MET A 152 5.02 5.12 -8.51
C MET A 152 5.71 4.85 -9.85
N GLU A 153 6.59 3.85 -9.89
CA GLU A 153 7.37 3.49 -11.08
C GLU A 153 6.64 2.54 -12.05
N ALA A 154 5.51 1.98 -11.66
CA ALA A 154 4.77 1.04 -12.50
C ALA A 154 4.30 1.68 -13.84
N ASP A 155 4.38 0.92 -14.94
CA ASP A 155 3.90 1.35 -16.25
C ASP A 155 2.42 1.77 -16.24
N ALA A 156 1.62 1.06 -15.44
CA ALA A 156 0.21 1.35 -15.22
C ALA A 156 -0.16 1.13 -13.76
N PHE A 157 -0.86 2.10 -13.17
CA PHE A 157 -1.38 2.00 -11.81
C PHE A 157 -2.91 1.86 -11.83
N PHE A 158 -3.42 0.85 -11.13
CA PHE A 158 -4.84 0.63 -10.92
C PHE A 158 -5.14 0.76 -9.42
N PRO A 159 -5.90 1.78 -8.98
CA PRO A 159 -6.15 2.00 -7.56
C PRO A 159 -7.03 0.86 -7.02
N GLY A 160 -6.60 0.28 -5.89
CA GLY A 160 -7.39 -0.68 -5.14
C GLY A 160 -8.53 0.05 -4.44
N PHE A 161 -8.25 0.59 -3.25
CA PHE A 161 -9.21 1.42 -2.54
C PHE A 161 -8.76 2.90 -2.51
N ASN A 162 -9.59 3.83 -3.00
CA ASN A 162 -9.41 5.28 -3.01
C ASN A 162 -10.65 6.02 -2.45
N ASN A 163 -10.49 6.96 -1.52
CA ASN A 163 -11.55 7.78 -0.91
C ASN A 163 -12.61 6.94 -0.15
N ASP A 164 -12.31 6.63 1.12
CA ASP A 164 -13.19 5.91 2.06
C ASP A 164 -14.25 6.82 2.71
N GLY A 165 -14.24 8.11 2.41
CA GLY A 165 -15.08 9.11 3.06
C GLY A 165 -14.60 9.52 4.45
N SER A 166 -13.42 9.06 4.89
CA SER A 166 -12.79 9.52 6.15
C SER A 166 -12.31 10.97 6.07
N GLY A 167 -12.13 11.49 4.85
CA GLY A 167 -11.53 12.81 4.61
C GLY A 167 -10.00 12.81 4.68
N LEU A 168 -9.37 11.68 4.95
CA LEU A 168 -7.92 11.50 4.87
C LEU A 168 -7.54 10.86 3.53
N PRO A 169 -6.38 11.21 2.95
CA PRO A 169 -5.90 10.51 1.76
C PRO A 169 -5.53 9.08 2.13
N ASP A 170 -5.97 8.13 1.32
CA ASP A 170 -5.47 6.76 1.39
C ASP A 170 -4.26 6.55 0.47
N PHE A 171 -3.61 5.40 0.63
CA PHE A 171 -2.46 4.98 -0.16
C PHE A 171 -2.65 5.22 -1.66
N SER A 172 -3.77 4.77 -2.23
CA SER A 172 -4.04 4.92 -3.66
C SER A 172 -4.16 6.38 -4.06
N SER A 173 -4.76 7.23 -3.22
CA SER A 173 -4.92 8.66 -3.49
C SER A 173 -3.56 9.39 -3.50
N LEU A 174 -2.64 9.00 -2.61
CA LEU A 174 -1.28 9.54 -2.59
C LEU A 174 -0.48 9.13 -3.82
N VAL A 175 -0.53 7.85 -4.21
CA VAL A 175 0.15 7.36 -5.43
C VAL A 175 -0.42 8.06 -6.67
N MET A 176 -1.75 8.16 -6.79
CA MET A 176 -2.37 8.83 -7.95
C MET A 176 -1.99 10.32 -8.05
N GLY A 177 -1.86 11.00 -6.91
CA GLY A 177 -1.47 12.40 -6.84
C GLY A 177 -0.01 12.59 -7.22
N GLN A 178 0.89 11.79 -6.65
CA GLN A 178 2.31 11.85 -6.98
C GLN A 178 2.60 11.45 -8.44
N ARG A 179 1.95 10.40 -8.96
CA ARG A 179 2.04 10.06 -10.39
C ARG A 179 1.55 11.19 -11.27
N LEU A 180 0.52 11.92 -10.86
CA LEU A 180 0.05 13.10 -11.61
C LEU A 180 1.07 14.25 -11.56
N TYR A 181 1.86 14.36 -10.50
CA TYR A 181 2.89 15.39 -10.35
C TYR A 181 4.16 15.07 -11.16
N GLU A 182 4.74 13.88 -10.99
CA GLU A 182 6.04 13.54 -11.58
C GLU A 182 5.93 12.85 -12.93
N THR A 183 4.92 11.99 -13.10
CA THR A 183 4.79 11.10 -14.26
C THR A 183 3.39 11.17 -14.85
N ALA A 184 2.91 12.40 -15.14
CA ALA A 184 1.54 12.65 -15.60
C ALA A 184 1.16 11.88 -16.88
N SER A 185 2.14 11.53 -17.72
CA SER A 185 1.96 10.72 -18.94
C SER A 185 1.76 9.22 -18.65
N SER A 186 2.15 8.74 -17.47
CA SER A 186 2.04 7.35 -17.06
C SER A 186 0.59 6.96 -16.80
N ARG A 187 0.21 5.74 -17.20
CA ARG A 187 -1.17 5.29 -17.13
C ARG A 187 -1.60 5.16 -15.67
N THR A 188 -2.62 5.92 -15.27
CA THR A 188 -3.15 5.92 -13.91
C THR A 188 -4.66 5.88 -14.00
N TYR A 189 -5.25 4.70 -13.80
CA TYR A 189 -6.70 4.53 -13.89
C TYR A 189 -7.38 5.24 -12.74
N ARG A 190 -8.49 5.94 -13.02
CA ARG A 190 -9.29 6.65 -11.99
C ARG A 190 -10.75 6.21 -12.05
N PRO A 191 -11.07 4.91 -11.93
CA PRO A 191 -12.39 4.39 -12.25
C PRO A 191 -13.48 4.91 -11.31
N ASP A 192 -14.68 5.15 -11.85
CA ASP A 192 -15.87 5.38 -11.01
C ASP A 192 -16.34 4.08 -10.39
N ARG A 193 -16.39 4.05 -9.06
CA ARG A 193 -16.84 2.89 -8.31
C ARG A 193 -18.32 2.61 -8.50
N LYS A 194 -19.16 3.65 -8.65
CA LYS A 194 -20.60 3.49 -8.84
C LYS A 194 -20.89 2.83 -10.18
N VAL A 195 -20.24 3.32 -11.24
CA VAL A 195 -20.36 2.74 -12.59
C VAL A 195 -19.83 1.31 -12.62
N LEU A 196 -18.66 1.05 -12.02
CA LEU A 196 -18.14 -0.32 -11.93
C LEU A 196 -19.06 -1.25 -11.15
N ALA A 197 -19.71 -0.78 -10.08
CA ALA A 197 -20.66 -1.58 -9.31
C ALA A 197 -21.85 -2.03 -10.16
N GLU A 198 -22.39 -1.12 -10.98
CA GLU A 198 -23.49 -1.42 -11.90
C GLU A 198 -23.06 -2.40 -12.98
N LEU A 199 -21.86 -2.20 -13.56
CA LEU A 199 -21.28 -3.11 -14.54
C LEU A 199 -21.10 -4.52 -13.96
N PHE A 200 -20.59 -4.64 -12.73
CA PHE A 200 -20.48 -5.93 -12.07
C PHE A 200 -21.82 -6.54 -11.68
N ASN A 201 -22.86 -5.73 -11.44
CA ASN A 201 -24.21 -6.22 -11.22
C ASN A 201 -24.77 -6.91 -12.46
N ILE A 202 -24.48 -6.37 -13.66
CA ILE A 202 -24.90 -6.94 -14.95
C ILE A 202 -24.23 -8.31 -15.23
N THR A 203 -23.01 -8.52 -14.73
CA THR A 203 -22.18 -9.73 -15.02
C THR A 203 -22.04 -10.68 -13.84
N ARG A 204 -22.91 -10.59 -12.83
CA ARG A 204 -22.85 -11.46 -11.63
C ARG A 204 -22.79 -12.95 -11.96
N ASP A 205 -23.60 -13.40 -12.92
CA ASP A 205 -23.73 -14.82 -13.25
C ASP A 205 -22.59 -15.34 -14.13
N ASN A 206 -21.86 -14.47 -14.84
CA ASN A 206 -20.79 -14.87 -15.76
C ASN A 206 -19.59 -13.90 -15.71
N MET A 207 -18.99 -13.80 -14.53
CA MET A 207 -17.91 -12.85 -14.25
C MET A 207 -16.60 -13.18 -14.95
N TYR A 208 -16.30 -14.47 -15.18
CA TYR A 208 -15.04 -14.90 -15.80
C TYR A 208 -15.04 -14.81 -17.32
N HIS A 209 -16.22 -14.84 -17.96
CA HIS A 209 -16.41 -14.76 -19.40
C HIS A 209 -17.48 -13.70 -19.74
N PRO A 210 -17.19 -12.41 -19.50
CA PRO A 210 -18.16 -11.35 -19.73
C PRO A 210 -18.56 -11.24 -21.21
N LYS A 211 -19.79 -10.77 -21.46
CA LYS A 211 -20.28 -10.52 -22.83
C LYS A 211 -19.46 -9.43 -23.51
N HIS A 212 -19.42 -9.45 -24.85
CA HIS A 212 -18.71 -8.43 -25.64
C HIS A 212 -19.20 -7.00 -25.33
N ASN A 213 -20.51 -6.79 -25.28
CA ASN A 213 -21.10 -5.48 -24.96
C ASN A 213 -20.64 -4.94 -23.60
N TRP A 214 -20.51 -5.82 -22.60
CA TRP A 214 -20.00 -5.43 -21.29
C TRP A 214 -18.53 -5.01 -21.35
N THR A 215 -17.73 -5.75 -22.13
CA THR A 215 -16.31 -5.46 -22.32
C THR A 215 -16.12 -4.08 -22.95
N LEU A 216 -16.95 -3.72 -23.94
CA LEU A 216 -16.93 -2.39 -24.54
C LEU A 216 -17.27 -1.28 -23.54
N LEU A 217 -18.29 -1.48 -22.70
CA LEU A 217 -18.67 -0.51 -21.66
C LEU A 217 -17.55 -0.29 -20.63
N VAL A 218 -16.88 -1.37 -20.22
CA VAL A 218 -15.73 -1.30 -19.30
C VAL A 218 -14.56 -0.57 -19.95
N GLN A 219 -14.24 -0.91 -21.20
CA GLN A 219 -13.16 -0.25 -21.94
C GLN A 219 -13.44 1.24 -22.11
N GLU A 220 -14.66 1.61 -22.50
CA GLU A 220 -15.07 3.01 -22.63
C GLU A 220 -14.89 3.76 -21.31
N HIS A 221 -15.40 3.19 -20.21
CA HIS A 221 -15.30 3.78 -18.87
C HIS A 221 -13.86 3.96 -18.41
N LEU A 222 -13.04 2.92 -18.55
CA LEU A 222 -11.64 2.95 -18.12
C LEU A 222 -10.80 3.89 -18.98
N ASN A 223 -11.07 3.97 -20.30
CA ASN A 223 -10.41 4.93 -21.18
C ASN A 223 -10.79 6.37 -20.82
N LYS A 224 -12.08 6.65 -20.57
CA LYS A 224 -12.52 7.96 -20.04
C LYS A 224 -11.86 8.30 -18.71
N SER A 225 -11.65 7.30 -17.85
CA SER A 225 -10.98 7.48 -16.56
C SER A 225 -9.49 7.85 -16.66
N LEU A 226 -8.84 7.54 -17.78
CA LEU A 226 -7.45 7.93 -18.05
C LEU A 226 -7.34 9.36 -18.60
N GLY A 227 -8.42 9.90 -19.16
CA GLY A 227 -8.45 11.24 -19.75
C GLY A 227 -8.91 12.33 -18.79
N GLU A 228 -9.31 13.47 -19.38
CA GLU A 228 -9.75 14.68 -18.66
C GLU A 228 -10.92 14.41 -17.71
N GLU A 229 -11.91 13.61 -18.10
CA GLU A 229 -13.05 13.26 -17.25
C GLU A 229 -12.62 12.64 -15.91
N GLY A 230 -11.62 11.76 -15.95
CA GLY A 230 -11.04 11.13 -14.77
C GLY A 230 -10.31 12.14 -13.87
N LEU A 231 -9.58 13.09 -14.46
CA LEU A 231 -8.87 14.15 -13.74
C LEU A 231 -9.85 15.12 -13.07
N ILE A 232 -10.84 15.60 -13.82
CA ILE A 232 -11.89 16.50 -13.34
C ILE A 232 -12.63 15.87 -12.15
N ARG A 233 -13.02 14.59 -12.27
CA ARG A 233 -13.67 13.88 -11.16
C ARG A 233 -12.76 13.80 -9.94
N GLN A 234 -11.49 13.44 -10.12
CA GLN A 234 -10.57 13.30 -8.99
C GLN A 234 -10.24 14.65 -8.33
N SER A 235 -10.18 15.73 -9.11
CA SER A 235 -10.07 17.10 -8.58
C SER A 235 -11.26 17.47 -7.70
N LEU A 236 -12.47 17.00 -8.02
CA LEU A 236 -13.66 17.29 -7.22
C LEU A 236 -13.77 16.39 -5.98
N LEU A 237 -13.32 15.13 -6.07
CA LEU A 237 -13.52 14.14 -5.00
C LEU A 237 -12.37 14.06 -4.00
N SER A 238 -11.12 14.19 -4.45
CA SER A 238 -9.94 13.89 -3.62
C SER A 238 -9.17 15.12 -3.20
N LYS A 239 -9.08 16.14 -4.08
CA LYS A 239 -8.45 17.42 -3.75
C LYS A 239 -8.98 18.06 -2.46
N PRO A 240 -10.30 18.08 -2.19
CA PRO A 240 -10.81 18.69 -0.96
C PRO A 240 -10.37 17.98 0.32
N ALA A 241 -10.03 16.69 0.24
CA ALA A 241 -9.48 15.93 1.36
C ALA A 241 -8.01 16.30 1.59
N LEU A 242 -7.18 16.21 0.53
CA LEU A 242 -5.80 16.65 0.60
C LEU A 242 -5.26 17.06 -0.76
N PHE A 243 -4.57 18.20 -0.80
CA PHE A 243 -3.95 18.75 -2.00
C PHE A 243 -3.01 17.77 -2.72
N ILE A 244 -2.15 17.06 -1.98
CA ILE A 244 -1.19 16.10 -2.58
C ILE A 244 -1.85 14.90 -3.27
N SER A 245 -3.13 14.63 -3.01
CA SER A 245 -3.87 13.57 -3.72
C SER A 245 -4.33 13.99 -5.12
N HIS A 246 -4.33 15.30 -5.40
CA HIS A 246 -4.61 15.87 -6.70
C HIS A 246 -3.91 17.25 -6.82
N PRO A 247 -2.64 17.26 -7.26
CA PRO A 247 -1.77 18.45 -7.21
C PRO A 247 -2.08 19.55 -8.26
N LEU A 248 -3.00 19.31 -9.19
CA LEU A 248 -3.37 20.29 -10.21
C LEU A 248 -4.44 21.28 -9.70
N PRO A 249 -4.36 22.57 -10.10
CA PRO A 249 -3.32 23.19 -10.92
C PRO A 249 -2.10 23.72 -10.15
N GLU A 250 -2.06 23.69 -8.82
CA GLU A 250 -1.11 24.46 -8.00
C GLU A 250 0.36 24.01 -8.11
N CYS A 251 0.61 22.75 -8.48
CA CYS A 251 1.96 22.21 -8.65
C CYS A 251 2.37 22.06 -10.13
N SER A 252 1.57 22.58 -11.05
CA SER A 252 1.83 22.53 -12.49
C SER A 252 1.83 23.93 -13.04
N CYS A 253 2.64 24.15 -14.07
CA CYS A 253 2.66 25.39 -14.80
C CYS A 253 2.61 25.10 -16.29
N ARG A 254 2.09 26.05 -17.05
CA ARG A 254 1.98 25.96 -18.49
C ARG A 254 3.19 26.59 -19.15
N ILE A 255 3.82 25.86 -20.07
CA ILE A 255 4.77 26.47 -21.01
C ILE A 255 3.93 27.19 -22.06
N SER A 256 4.26 28.44 -22.37
CA SER A 256 3.54 29.25 -23.35
C SER A 256 3.55 28.57 -24.73
N SER A 257 2.52 27.76 -25.00
CA SER A 257 2.23 27.17 -26.31
C SER A 257 1.16 27.99 -27.02
N GLY A 258 1.19 28.02 -28.35
CA GLY A 258 0.26 28.82 -29.16
C GLY A 258 -1.21 28.38 -29.11
N ASP A 259 -1.52 27.27 -28.44
CA ASP A 259 -2.88 26.74 -28.31
C ASP A 259 -3.64 27.42 -27.16
N VAL A 260 -4.94 27.63 -27.30
CA VAL A 260 -5.75 28.16 -26.18
C VAL A 260 -6.05 27.00 -25.22
N PRO A 261 -5.80 27.13 -23.91
CA PRO A 261 -6.02 26.05 -22.97
C PRO A 261 -7.53 25.82 -22.78
N THR A 262 -7.94 24.56 -22.78
CA THR A 262 -9.31 24.16 -22.43
C THR A 262 -9.51 24.34 -20.93
N HIS A 263 -10.02 25.51 -20.54
CA HIS A 263 -10.39 25.78 -19.16
C HIS A 263 -11.64 25.01 -18.77
N VAL A 264 -11.51 24.14 -17.77
CA VAL A 264 -12.66 23.46 -17.15
C VAL A 264 -12.87 24.04 -15.76
N LYS A 265 -14.01 24.71 -15.56
CA LYS A 265 -14.39 25.29 -14.28
C LYS A 265 -15.37 24.40 -13.52
N GLY A 266 -15.17 24.28 -12.21
CA GLY A 266 -16.13 23.65 -11.32
C GLY A 266 -17.32 24.55 -11.02
N ASN A 267 -18.35 23.99 -10.37
CA ASN A 267 -19.56 24.73 -9.97
C ASN A 267 -19.26 25.95 -9.09
N ASP A 268 -18.14 25.94 -8.37
CA ASP A 268 -17.68 27.04 -7.50
C ASP A 268 -16.90 28.14 -8.26
N GLY A 269 -16.78 28.03 -9.59
CA GLY A 269 -16.01 28.96 -10.44
C GLY A 269 -14.49 28.77 -10.42
N ARG A 270 -13.97 27.85 -9.60
CA ARG A 270 -12.55 27.45 -9.55
C ARG A 270 -12.18 26.62 -10.79
N ASP A 271 -10.98 26.86 -11.34
CA ASP A 271 -10.43 26.04 -12.42
C ASP A 271 -10.07 24.64 -11.88
N LEU A 272 -10.65 23.61 -12.51
CA LEU A 272 -10.37 22.19 -12.25
C LEU A 272 -9.27 21.66 -13.17
N PHE A 273 -9.12 22.26 -14.34
CA PHE A 273 -8.14 21.93 -15.35
C PHE A 273 -7.90 23.14 -16.27
N GLY A 274 -6.66 23.34 -16.73
CA GLY A 274 -6.33 24.42 -17.66
C GLY A 274 -6.15 25.80 -17.00
N GLY A 275 -6.21 25.87 -15.67
CA GLY A 275 -5.99 27.10 -14.88
C GLY A 275 -4.56 27.24 -14.35
N GLU A 276 -3.59 26.51 -14.94
CA GLU A 276 -2.19 26.55 -14.53
C GLU A 276 -1.55 27.89 -14.90
N ASP A 277 -0.75 28.44 -13.99
CA ASP A 277 0.04 29.66 -14.24
C ASP A 277 1.15 29.40 -15.27
N GLU A 278 1.62 30.43 -15.96
CA GLU A 278 2.77 30.28 -16.85
C GLU A 278 4.05 29.92 -16.09
N CYS A 279 4.78 28.93 -16.59
CA CYS A 279 6.04 28.51 -15.98
C CYS A 279 7.05 29.65 -15.95
N PRO A 280 7.77 29.85 -14.83
CA PRO A 280 8.90 30.76 -14.77
C PRO A 280 9.91 30.50 -15.91
N LYS A 281 10.48 31.57 -16.47
CA LYS A 281 11.39 31.49 -17.64
C LYS A 281 12.59 30.55 -17.43
N TRP A 282 13.08 30.42 -16.20
CA TRP A 282 14.21 29.54 -15.88
C TRP A 282 13.86 28.04 -16.03
N MET A 283 12.60 27.64 -15.82
CA MET A 283 12.15 26.26 -16.02
C MET A 283 12.00 25.92 -17.51
N GLN A 284 11.68 26.90 -18.35
CA GLN A 284 11.55 26.73 -19.80
C GLN A 284 12.89 26.40 -20.48
N HIS A 285 14.01 26.71 -19.84
CA HIS A 285 15.35 26.43 -20.38
C HIS A 285 15.82 24.99 -20.12
N GLY A 286 15.32 24.31 -19.08
CA GLY A 286 15.69 22.93 -18.76
C GLY A 286 15.23 21.91 -19.82
N GLU A 287 14.11 22.19 -20.49
CA GLU A 287 13.56 21.31 -21.53
C GLU A 287 14.35 21.38 -22.85
N LYS A 288 15.01 22.52 -23.14
CA LYS A 288 15.92 22.62 -24.29
C LYS A 288 17.12 21.66 -24.17
N THR A 289 17.54 21.35 -22.95
CA THR A 289 18.65 20.41 -22.68
C THR A 289 18.19 18.96 -22.86
N VAL A 290 16.98 18.60 -22.38
CA VAL A 290 16.39 17.25 -22.53
C VAL A 290 16.02 16.93 -23.99
N LEU A 291 15.56 17.93 -24.75
CA LEU A 291 15.33 17.80 -26.20
C LEU A 291 16.64 17.67 -27.01
N LEU A 292 17.76 18.19 -26.50
CA LEU A 292 19.07 18.06 -27.15
C LEU A 292 19.69 16.67 -26.92
N GLU A 293 19.52 16.11 -25.72
CA GLU A 293 20.04 14.77 -25.38
C GLU A 293 19.30 13.63 -26.12
N SER A 294 18.05 13.85 -26.51
CA SER A 294 17.30 12.92 -27.37
C SER A 294 17.61 13.05 -28.86
N ALA A 295 18.43 14.03 -29.26
CA ALA A 295 18.75 14.34 -30.65
C ALA A 295 20.26 14.58 -30.88
N GLY A 296 21.09 13.54 -30.72
CA GLY A 296 22.29 13.36 -31.55
C GLY A 296 23.66 13.37 -30.84
N GLU A 297 24.38 12.25 -31.01
CA GLU A 297 25.85 12.19 -31.05
C GLU A 297 26.42 13.17 -32.09
N GLY A 298 27.40 14.01 -31.69
CA GLY A 298 28.15 14.84 -32.63
C GLY A 298 28.92 16.01 -32.03
N SER A 299 30.11 15.74 -31.48
CA SER A 299 31.28 16.61 -31.24
C SER A 299 31.17 18.14 -31.47
N LYS A 300 31.48 18.97 -30.47
CA LYS A 300 32.81 19.54 -30.14
C LYS A 300 32.70 20.61 -29.04
N LEU A 301 33.70 20.61 -28.15
CA LEU A 301 33.94 21.53 -27.04
C LEU A 301 33.78 23.02 -27.39
N ASP A 302 33.25 23.78 -26.44
CA ASP A 302 33.88 25.03 -26.00
C ASP A 302 33.67 25.20 -24.49
N GLU A 303 34.78 25.42 -23.77
CA GLU A 303 34.87 25.56 -22.32
C GLU A 303 34.43 26.96 -21.90
N THR A 304 33.51 27.11 -20.95
CA THR A 304 33.57 28.22 -19.95
C THR A 304 32.74 27.90 -18.70
N GLU A 305 33.47 27.76 -17.58
CA GLU A 305 33.12 28.01 -16.17
C GLU A 305 31.93 27.29 -15.52
N SER A 306 32.27 26.25 -14.76
CA SER A 306 31.47 25.67 -13.66
C SER A 306 31.76 26.41 -12.34
N PRO A 307 30.78 26.61 -11.45
CA PRO A 307 31.06 26.76 -10.03
C PRO A 307 31.09 25.38 -9.37
N GLU A 308 32.21 25.12 -8.72
CA GLU A 308 32.57 23.98 -7.89
C GLU A 308 31.60 23.79 -6.71
N TYR A 309 31.23 22.54 -6.44
CA TYR A 309 31.01 22.06 -5.08
C TYR A 309 31.75 20.73 -4.95
N GLU A 310 32.81 20.75 -4.15
CA GLU A 310 33.64 19.61 -3.83
C GLU A 310 32.85 18.57 -3.01
N ASP A 311 32.91 17.34 -3.51
CA ASP A 311 32.81 16.10 -2.75
C ASP A 311 34.20 15.84 -2.15
N ASP A 312 34.31 15.68 -0.83
CA ASP A 312 35.53 15.17 -0.23
C ASP A 312 35.23 13.95 0.64
N LEU A 313 35.94 12.89 0.26
CA LEU A 313 35.87 11.53 0.76
C LEU A 313 36.52 11.43 2.14
N ASP A 314 36.14 10.41 2.90
CA ASP A 314 37.17 9.69 3.64
C ASP A 314 36.88 8.19 3.69
N LYS A 315 37.79 7.44 3.05
CA LYS A 315 37.98 5.99 3.20
C LYS A 315 38.96 5.78 4.34
N GLN A 316 38.65 4.85 5.25
CA GLN A 316 39.69 4.09 5.93
C GLN A 316 39.31 2.61 6.06
N SER A 317 40.20 1.79 5.53
CA SER A 317 40.32 0.35 5.71
C SER A 317 40.93 0.02 7.08
N GLU A 318 40.47 -1.04 7.75
CA GLU A 318 41.31 -2.23 8.07
C GLU A 318 40.57 -3.30 8.88
N SER A 319 40.98 -4.53 8.62
CA SER A 319 40.51 -5.85 9.07
C SER A 319 40.90 -6.22 10.49
N TYR A 320 40.12 -7.06 11.19
CA TYR A 320 40.62 -8.17 12.03
C TYR A 320 39.61 -9.32 12.13
N GLU A 321 40.08 -10.55 11.85
CA GLU A 321 39.44 -11.82 12.22
C GLU A 321 39.51 -12.06 13.73
N SER A 322 38.49 -12.70 14.31
CA SER A 322 38.70 -13.80 15.27
C SER A 322 37.43 -14.63 15.44
N GLY A 323 37.58 -15.94 15.31
CA GLY A 323 36.50 -16.92 15.41
C GLY A 323 35.98 -17.16 16.84
N GLY A 324 34.77 -17.70 16.89
CA GLY A 324 34.13 -18.25 18.08
C GLY A 324 33.01 -19.19 17.67
N LYS A 325 33.31 -20.49 17.64
CA LYS A 325 32.31 -21.57 17.51
C LYS A 325 31.38 -21.55 18.73
N THR A 326 30.08 -21.44 18.50
CA THR A 326 29.08 -22.01 19.41
C THR A 326 27.94 -22.61 18.60
N ASN A 327 27.86 -23.95 18.63
CA ASN A 327 26.73 -24.73 18.17
C ASN A 327 25.46 -24.31 18.92
N VAL A 328 24.47 -23.77 18.23
CA VAL A 328 23.08 -23.82 18.68
C VAL A 328 22.24 -24.22 17.48
N THR A 329 21.76 -25.45 17.54
CA THR A 329 20.79 -26.07 16.64
C THR A 329 19.57 -25.16 16.50
N LEU A 330 19.38 -24.55 15.34
CA LEU A 330 18.13 -23.92 14.95
C LEU A 330 17.16 -25.03 14.55
N VAL A 331 16.24 -25.36 15.45
CA VAL A 331 15.04 -26.12 15.12
C VAL A 331 14.14 -25.18 14.32
N TRP A 332 13.78 -25.62 13.11
CA TRP A 332 12.89 -24.91 12.22
C TRP A 332 11.47 -24.99 12.78
N ASP A 333 10.75 -23.87 12.83
CA ASP A 333 9.30 -23.86 12.96
C ASP A 333 8.71 -24.52 11.71
N GLN A 334 8.21 -25.74 11.89
CA GLN A 334 7.27 -26.36 10.99
C GLN A 334 5.90 -25.74 11.28
N ASP A 335 5.32 -25.10 10.28
CA ASP A 335 3.90 -24.76 10.26
C ASP A 335 3.09 -26.07 10.30
N GLU A 336 2.68 -26.51 11.50
CA GLU A 336 1.69 -27.57 11.62
C GLU A 336 0.29 -27.00 11.32
N GLU A 337 -0.19 -27.41 10.16
CA GLU A 337 -1.57 -27.34 9.71
C GLU A 337 -2.49 -28.01 10.74
N MET A 338 -3.23 -27.22 11.53
CA MET A 338 -4.23 -27.74 12.45
C MET A 338 -5.46 -28.25 11.68
N ASP A 339 -5.69 -29.57 11.73
CA ASP A 339 -6.89 -30.25 11.26
C ASP A 339 -8.10 -29.82 12.13
N PRO A 340 -9.21 -29.36 11.54
CA PRO A 340 -10.36 -28.87 12.30
C PRO A 340 -11.20 -29.95 13.02
N ASN A 341 -10.72 -31.19 13.17
CA ASN A 341 -11.47 -32.28 13.80
C ASN A 341 -10.75 -33.05 14.94
N ASP A 342 -9.67 -32.54 15.53
CA ASP A 342 -9.10 -33.10 16.77
C ASP A 342 -9.52 -32.36 18.04
#